data_AF-A0A953QSH3-F1
#
_entry.id   AF-A0A953QSH3-F1
#
_cell.length_a   1.000
_cell.length_b   1.000
_cell.length_c   1.000
_cell.angle_alpha   90.00
_cell.angle_beta   90.00
_cell.angle_gamma   90.00
#
_symmetry.space_group_name_H-M   'P 1'
#
loop_
_entity.id
_entity.type
_entity.pdbx_description
1 polymer ?
#
loop_
_entity_poly.entity_id
_entity_poly.type
_entity_poly.pdbx_seq_one_letter_code
_entity_poly.pdbx_strand_id
1 'polypeptide(L)'
;MDTRSKILPIEEVRERLGNKPARWVSGQFDPLLAEHAKRLRECAAPGQLLVVEVTNPTRPLLAQRARAELVAALSMVDYVVLGNGEPSRGAGADSGITERFVEHVLRRHRQEQTG
;
A
#
# COMPACT_ATOMS: atom_id res chain seq x y z
N MET A 1 -4.23 -3.95 -19.24
CA MET A 1 -4.37 -2.60 -18.65
C MET A 1 -3.02 -2.23 -18.08
N ASP A 2 -2.46 -1.08 -18.45
CA ASP A 2 -1.17 -0.63 -17.90
C ASP A 2 -1.35 -0.27 -16.42
N THR A 3 -0.74 -1.06 -15.54
CA THR A 3 -0.84 -0.88 -14.09
C THR A 3 -0.18 0.43 -13.65
N ARG A 4 0.77 0.96 -14.43
CA ARG A 4 1.44 2.24 -14.15
C ARG A 4 0.52 3.44 -14.32
N SER A 5 -0.53 3.32 -15.14
CA SER A 5 -1.52 4.40 -15.35
C SER A 5 -2.35 4.71 -14.10
N LYS A 6 -2.33 3.85 -13.08
CA LYS A 6 -3.00 4.10 -11.80
C LYS A 6 -2.18 4.97 -10.84
N ILE A 7 -0.88 5.16 -11.10
CA ILE A 7 0.00 5.92 -10.22
C ILE A 7 0.00 7.38 -10.66
N LEU A 8 -0.64 8.25 -9.87
CA LEU A 8 -0.90 9.65 -10.23
C LEU A 8 -0.48 10.62 -9.11
N PRO A 9 -0.19 11.88 -9.44
CA PRO A 9 -0.11 12.95 -8.44
C PRO A 9 -1.43 13.10 -7.67
N ILE A 10 -1.34 13.46 -6.38
CA ILE A 10 -2.53 13.56 -5.52
C ILE A 10 -3.57 14.56 -6.03
N GLU A 11 -3.14 15.69 -6.61
CA GLU A 11 -4.06 16.69 -7.16
C GLU A 11 -4.83 16.15 -8.38
N GLU A 12 -4.16 15.39 -9.25
CA GLU A 12 -4.83 14.75 -10.39
C GLU A 12 -5.83 13.68 -9.93
N VAL A 13 -5.52 12.93 -8.86
CA VAL A 13 -6.49 12.00 -8.26
C VAL A 13 -7.70 12.77 -7.74
N ARG A 14 -7.50 13.88 -7.01
CA ARG A 14 -8.59 14.72 -6.49
C ARG A 14 -9.49 15.26 -7.61
N GLU A 15 -8.90 15.73 -8.70
CA GLU A 15 -9.65 16.17 -9.89
C GLU A 15 -10.47 15.02 -10.51
N ARG A 16 -9.88 13.83 -10.65
CA ARG A 16 -10.56 12.64 -11.22
C ARG A 16 -11.65 12.08 -10.32
N LEU A 17 -11.47 12.20 -9.00
CA LEU A 17 -12.49 11.85 -8.02
C LEU A 17 -13.66 12.82 -8.13
N GLY A 18 -13.41 14.13 -8.16
CA GLY A 18 -14.47 15.13 -8.08
C GLY A 18 -15.37 14.87 -6.86
N ASN A 19 -16.66 14.62 -7.10
CA ASN A 19 -17.64 14.26 -6.06
C ASN A 19 -17.87 12.74 -5.91
N LYS A 20 -17.11 11.89 -6.62
CA LYS A 20 -17.27 10.43 -6.51
C LYS A 20 -16.84 9.97 -5.11
N PRO A 21 -17.57 9.05 -4.49
CA PRO A 21 -17.18 8.51 -3.20
C PRO A 21 -15.85 7.76 -3.34
N ALA A 22 -14.91 8.09 -2.46
CA ALA A 22 -13.59 7.49 -2.43
C ALA A 22 -13.22 7.06 -1.02
N ARG A 23 -12.53 5.92 -0.91
CA ARG A 23 -11.89 5.46 0.31
C ARG A 23 -10.38 5.60 0.15
N TRP A 24 -9.76 6.34 1.06
CA TRP A 24 -8.32 6.55 1.12
C TRP A 24 -7.71 5.61 2.15
N VAL A 25 -6.66 4.90 1.78
CA VAL A 25 -5.89 4.01 2.64
C VAL A 25 -4.41 4.33 2.48
N SER A 26 -3.68 4.45 3.59
CA SER A 26 -2.24 4.72 3.57
C SER A 26 -1.47 3.52 4.14
N GLY A 27 -0.36 3.16 3.50
CA GLY A 27 0.50 2.06 3.93
C GLY A 27 1.89 2.14 3.33
N GLN A 28 2.83 1.43 3.93
CA GLN A 28 4.18 1.27 3.43
C GLN A 28 4.22 0.17 2.34
N PHE A 29 3.69 -1.02 2.54
CA PHE A 29 3.75 -2.13 1.60
C PHE A 29 5.18 -2.56 1.29
N ASP A 30 6.01 -2.66 2.34
CA ASP A 30 7.44 -2.95 2.25
C ASP A 30 7.84 -4.21 3.03
N PRO A 31 7.69 -5.42 2.46
CA PRO A 31 7.16 -5.73 1.12
C PRO A 31 5.63 -5.79 1.07
N LEU A 32 5.06 -5.86 -0.15
CA LEU A 32 3.62 -6.11 -0.33
C LEU A 32 3.30 -7.59 -0.04
N LEU A 33 2.58 -7.84 1.05
CA LEU A 33 2.19 -9.17 1.51
C LEU A 33 0.74 -9.51 1.14
N ALA A 34 0.41 -10.80 1.13
CA ALA A 34 -0.96 -11.27 0.89
C ALA A 34 -1.98 -10.69 1.88
N GLU A 35 -1.58 -10.46 3.14
CA GLU A 35 -2.41 -9.80 4.15
C GLU A 35 -2.77 -8.36 3.78
N HIS A 36 -1.84 -7.60 3.17
CA HIS A 36 -2.13 -6.27 2.64
C HIS A 36 -3.20 -6.34 1.54
N ALA A 37 -3.07 -7.29 0.61
CA ALA A 37 -4.04 -7.46 -0.47
C ALA A 37 -5.44 -7.84 0.06
N LYS A 38 -5.51 -8.73 1.07
CA LYS A 38 -6.78 -9.08 1.73
C LYS A 38 -7.43 -7.84 2.37
N ARG A 39 -6.66 -7.06 3.12
CA ARG A 39 -7.18 -5.87 3.80
C ARG A 39 -7.61 -4.76 2.82
N LEU A 40 -6.85 -4.55 1.75
CA LEU A 40 -7.26 -3.63 0.68
C LEU A 40 -8.56 -4.08 0.00
N ARG A 41 -8.77 -5.40 -0.14
CA ARG A 41 -10.03 -5.94 -0.67
C ARG A 41 -11.20 -5.69 0.27
N GLU A 42 -11.02 -5.79 1.57
CA GLU A 42 -12.05 -5.45 2.57
C GLU A 42 -12.41 -3.96 2.57
N CYS A 43 -11.48 -3.11 2.16
CA CYS A 43 -11.71 -1.67 2.03
C CYS A 43 -12.42 -1.29 0.72
N ALA A 44 -12.39 -2.15 -0.29
CA ALA A 44 -13.08 -1.92 -1.55
C ALA A 44 -14.59 -2.14 -1.40
N ALA A 45 -15.40 -1.23 -1.95
CA ALA A 45 -16.85 -1.34 -1.92
C ALA A 45 -17.44 -0.97 -3.30
N PRO A 46 -18.55 -1.61 -3.72
CA PRO A 46 -19.21 -1.25 -4.97
C PRO A 46 -19.57 0.24 -5.02
N GLY A 47 -19.26 0.89 -6.14
CA GLY A 47 -19.54 2.31 -6.34
C GLY A 47 -18.61 3.27 -5.60
N GLN A 48 -17.62 2.80 -4.84
CA GLN A 48 -16.62 3.61 -4.16
C GLN A 48 -15.21 3.31 -4.71
N LEU A 49 -14.48 4.36 -5.05
CA LEU A 49 -13.11 4.23 -5.55
C LEU A 49 -12.13 3.99 -4.39
N LEU A 50 -11.19 3.06 -4.57
CA LEU A 50 -10.11 2.81 -3.60
C LEU A 50 -8.83 3.51 -4.04
N VAL A 51 -8.43 4.51 -3.25
CA VAL A 51 -7.18 5.26 -3.42
C VAL A 51 -6.19 4.82 -2.36
N VAL A 52 -5.00 4.40 -2.80
CA VAL A 52 -3.94 3.97 -1.90
C VAL A 52 -2.77 4.94 -1.93
N GLU A 53 -2.41 5.47 -0.77
CA GLU A 53 -1.18 6.22 -0.58
C GLU A 53 -0.06 5.30 -0.11
N VAL A 54 1.06 5.31 -0.85
CA VAL A 54 2.27 4.58 -0.47
C VAL A 54 3.21 5.52 0.26
N THR A 55 3.36 5.34 1.57
CA THR A 55 4.24 6.16 2.42
C THR A 55 5.64 5.57 2.51
N ASN A 56 6.63 6.37 2.93
CA ASN A 56 8.01 5.92 3.10
C ASN A 56 8.29 5.51 4.55
N PRO A 57 8.73 4.26 4.82
CA PRO A 57 9.33 3.92 6.09
C PRO A 57 10.70 4.58 6.23
N THR A 58 11.23 4.64 7.46
CA THR A 58 12.56 5.20 7.76
C THR A 58 13.70 4.45 7.07
N ARG A 59 13.53 3.13 6.85
CA ARG A 59 14.53 2.25 6.21
C ARG A 59 13.85 1.32 5.20
N PRO A 60 13.57 1.80 3.98
CA PRO A 60 12.85 1.01 3.00
C PRO A 60 13.70 -0.14 2.43
N LEU A 61 13.13 -1.35 2.36
CA LEU A 61 13.67 -2.48 1.61
C LEU A 61 13.46 -2.27 0.11
N LEU A 62 12.30 -1.75 -0.29
CA LEU A 62 11.95 -1.44 -1.67
C LEU A 62 11.74 0.06 -1.87
N ALA A 63 12.24 0.58 -3.00
CA ALA A 63 11.96 1.95 -3.42
C ALA A 63 10.44 2.22 -3.44
N GLN A 64 10.03 3.41 -2.99
CA GLN A 64 8.61 3.80 -2.92
C GLN A 64 7.86 3.55 -4.23
N ARG A 65 8.50 3.87 -5.36
CA ARG A 65 7.94 3.65 -6.69
C ARG A 65 7.69 2.18 -6.98
N ALA A 66 8.60 1.28 -6.60
CA ALA A 66 8.42 -0.15 -6.79
C ALA A 66 7.24 -0.67 -5.97
N ARG A 67 7.10 -0.24 -4.71
CA ARG A 67 5.95 -0.57 -3.85
C ARG A 67 4.64 -0.06 -4.45
N ALA A 68 4.63 1.16 -4.99
CA ALA A 68 3.48 1.72 -5.69
C ALA A 68 3.09 0.92 -6.95
N GLU A 69 4.06 0.43 -7.72
CA GLU A 69 3.79 -0.44 -8.88
C GLU A 69 3.16 -1.78 -8.45
N LEU A 70 3.64 -2.37 -7.35
CA LEU A 70 3.05 -3.59 -6.79
C LEU A 70 1.60 -3.38 -6.32
N VAL A 71 1.34 -2.27 -5.62
CA VAL A 71 -0.03 -1.91 -5.18
C VAL A 71 -0.94 -1.61 -6.36
N ALA A 72 -0.46 -0.89 -7.38
CA ALA A 72 -1.23 -0.56 -8.58
C ALA A 72 -1.62 -1.80 -9.41
N ALA A 73 -0.83 -2.88 -9.32
CA ALA A 73 -1.17 -4.15 -9.95
C ALA A 73 -2.38 -4.85 -9.32
N LEU A 74 -2.80 -4.48 -8.11
CA LEU A 74 -3.99 -5.02 -7.48
C LEU A 74 -5.26 -4.55 -8.21
N SER A 75 -6.12 -5.50 -8.56
CA SER A 75 -7.31 -5.22 -9.39
C SER A 75 -8.33 -4.30 -8.72
N MET A 76 -8.45 -4.36 -7.39
CA MET A 76 -9.38 -3.54 -6.61
C MET A 76 -8.87 -2.13 -6.30
N VAL A 77 -7.62 -1.82 -6.62
CA VAL A 77 -7.06 -0.48 -6.42
C VAL A 77 -7.30 0.35 -7.68
N ASP A 78 -7.92 1.51 -7.52
CA ASP A 78 -8.23 2.42 -8.63
C ASP A 78 -7.09 3.40 -8.87
N TYR A 79 -6.57 4.00 -7.80
CA TYR A 79 -5.49 4.98 -7.87
C TYR A 79 -4.44 4.74 -6.78
N VAL A 80 -3.19 5.05 -7.12
CA VAL A 80 -2.05 5.03 -6.20
C VAL A 80 -1.39 6.39 -6.20
N VAL A 81 -1.13 6.92 -5.02
CA VAL A 81 -0.38 8.18 -4.83
C VAL A 81 0.90 7.89 -4.05
N LEU A 82 1.97 8.61 -4.37
CA LEU A 82 3.20 8.56 -3.59
C LEU A 82 3.09 9.55 -2.43
N GLY A 83 3.18 9.06 -1.20
CA GLY A 83 3.19 9.90 0.00
C GLY A 83 4.44 10.77 0.04
N ASN A 84 4.29 12.01 0.49
CA ASN A 84 5.35 13.02 0.57
C ASN A 84 6.09 13.05 1.92
N GLY A 85 5.87 12.07 2.79
CA GLY A 85 6.55 11.93 4.08
C GLY A 85 5.77 12.48 5.29
N GLU A 86 4.70 13.25 5.04
CA GLU A 86 3.73 13.62 6.07
C GLU A 86 2.69 12.49 6.19
N PRO A 87 2.47 11.89 7.37
CA PRO A 87 1.42 10.89 7.53
C PRO A 87 0.07 11.58 7.33
N SER A 88 -0.55 11.33 6.17
CA SER A 88 -1.95 11.68 5.95
C SER A 88 -2.79 11.13 7.09
N ARG A 89 -3.66 11.97 7.69
CA ARG A 89 -4.65 11.55 8.70
C ARG A 89 -5.73 10.67 8.03
N GLY A 90 -5.34 9.47 7.65
CA GLY A 90 -6.17 8.38 7.14
C GLY A 90 -5.59 7.09 7.69
N ALA A 91 -6.44 6.18 8.17
CA ALA A 91 -6.09 5.01 8.95
C ALA A 91 -4.76 4.35 8.52
N GLY A 92 -3.68 4.65 9.25
CA GLY A 92 -2.36 4.05 9.07
C GLY A 92 -2.47 2.56 9.39
N ALA A 93 -2.50 1.74 8.36
CA ALA A 93 -3.01 0.39 8.48
C ALA A 93 -1.92 -0.68 8.55
N ASP A 94 -0.78 -0.53 7.86
CA ASP A 94 0.03 -1.71 7.53
C ASP A 94 1.31 -1.94 8.34
N SER A 95 1.72 -0.98 9.18
CA SER A 95 2.96 -1.11 9.96
C SER A 95 2.97 -2.39 10.82
N GLY A 96 1.82 -2.74 11.43
CA GLY A 96 1.69 -3.96 12.23
C GLY A 96 1.59 -5.28 11.42
N ILE A 97 1.36 -5.21 10.10
CA ILE A 97 1.42 -6.40 9.23
C ILE A 97 2.88 -6.67 8.86
N THR A 98 3.61 -5.63 8.47
CA THR A 98 5.03 -5.72 8.10
C THR A 98 5.89 -6.21 9.27
N GLU A 99 5.66 -5.70 10.48
CA GLU A 99 6.42 -6.10 11.68
C GLU A 99 6.29 -7.60 11.99
N ARG A 100 5.05 -8.13 11.96
CA ARG A 100 4.79 -9.57 12.18
C ARG A 100 5.44 -10.46 11.13
N PHE A 101 5.52 -9.99 9.88
CA PHE A 101 6.24 -10.72 8.83
C PHE A 101 7.75 -10.75 9.09
N VAL A 102 8.35 -9.62 9.47
CA VAL A 102 9.77 -9.55 9.82
C VAL A 102 10.09 -10.49 10.97
N GLU A 103 9.28 -10.49 12.03
CA GLU A 103 9.43 -11.44 13.15
C GLU A 103 9.38 -12.90 12.70
N HIS A 104 8.44 -13.25 11.82
CA HIS A 104 8.30 -14.60 11.28
C HIS A 104 9.57 -15.04 10.53
N VAL A 105 10.11 -14.17 9.66
CA VAL A 105 11.33 -14.44 8.87
C VAL A 105 12.56 -14.56 9.78
N LEU A 106 12.73 -13.65 10.75
CA LEU A 106 13.85 -13.70 11.71
C LEU A 106 13.81 -14.93 12.61
N ARG A 107 12.62 -15.45 12.93
CA ARG A 107 12.48 -16.70 13.68
C ARG A 107 12.93 -17.89 12.86
N ARG A 108 12.57 -17.94 11.58
CA ARG A 108 12.92 -19.04 10.66
C ARG A 108 14.43 -19.10 10.42
N HIS A 109 15.07 -17.98 10.11
CA HIS A 109 16.53 -17.95 9.87
C HIS A 109 17.35 -18.36 11.09
N ARG A 110 16.92 -18.04 12.32
CA ARG A 110 17.61 -18.51 13.54
C ARG A 110 17.51 -20.02 13.73
N GLN A 111 16.42 -20.64 13.31
CA GLN A 111 16.25 -22.10 13.39
C GLN A 111 17.12 -22.84 12.36
N GLU A 112 17.33 -22.24 11.18
CA GLU A 112 18.16 -22.80 10.10
C GLU A 112 19.68 -22.64 10.33
N GLN A 113 20.13 -21.75 11.23
CA GLN A 113 21.55 -21.57 11.57
C GLN A 113 22.04 -22.44 12.74
N THR A 114 21.15 -23.18 13.40
CA THR A 114 21.47 -23.99 14.60
C THR A 114 21.30 -25.50 14.36
N GLY A 115 21.09 -25.93 13.12
CA GLY A 115 20.97 -27.33 12.72
C GLY A 115 21.95 -27.65 11.59
#